data_AF-A0A961CFI4-F1
#
_entry.id   AF-A0A961CFI4-F1
#
_cell.length_a   1.000
_cell.length_b   1.000
_cell.length_c   1.000
_cell.angle_alpha   90.00
_cell.angle_beta   90.00
_cell.angle_gamma   90.00
#
_symmetry.space_group_name_H-M   'P 1'
#
loop_
_entity.id
_entity.type
_entity.pdbx_description
1 polymer ?
#
loop_
_entity_poly.entity_id
_entity_poly.type
_entity_poly.pdbx_seq_one_letter_code
_entity_poly.pdbx_strand_id
1 'polypeptide(L)'
;MGDVDTAEAVAGAIRANRGSRTQEWLGAAVAKVEGRAEVYGQNTVAGWESGRYALKPPKVFAIERALELPPGTISRLAGYLPVDTSEARKVADVIDADPGLSPEQKEDLLAVYDGMVARTRARRREQRRRTGR
;
A
#
# COMPACT_ATOMS: atom_id res chain seq x y z
N MET A 1 -6.88 6.35 -27.60
CA MET A 1 -8.21 6.03 -27.03
C MET A 1 -8.13 5.21 -25.74
N GLY A 2 -6.94 4.89 -25.20
CA GLY A 2 -6.78 4.03 -24.00
C GLY A 2 -6.70 4.76 -22.64
N ASP A 3 -6.25 6.02 -22.58
CA ASP A 3 -5.99 6.69 -21.29
C ASP A 3 -7.25 7.14 -20.52
N VAL A 4 -8.34 7.43 -21.24
CA VAL A 4 -9.59 7.90 -20.62
C VAL A 4 -10.26 6.79 -19.82
N ASP A 5 -10.16 5.55 -20.30
CA ASP A 5 -10.76 4.37 -19.66
C ASP A 5 -10.01 4.00 -18.37
N THR A 6 -8.68 4.15 -18.38
CA THR A 6 -7.82 3.91 -17.20
C THR A 6 -8.08 4.94 -16.10
N ALA A 7 -8.22 6.22 -16.45
CA ALA A 7 -8.48 7.27 -15.46
C ALA A 7 -9.83 7.06 -14.74
N GLU A 8 -10.88 6.69 -15.47
CA GLU A 8 -12.19 6.40 -14.88
C GLU A 8 -12.17 5.12 -14.04
N ALA A 9 -11.47 4.07 -14.48
CA ALA A 9 -11.31 2.84 -13.70
C ALA A 9 -10.62 3.10 -12.35
N VAL A 10 -9.54 3.90 -12.36
CA VAL A 10 -8.84 4.32 -11.13
C VAL A 10 -9.75 5.16 -10.25
N ALA A 11 -10.43 6.15 -10.82
CA ALA A 11 -11.35 7.02 -10.10
C ALA A 11 -12.52 6.25 -9.45
N GLY A 12 -13.10 5.31 -10.19
CA GLY A 12 -14.13 4.39 -9.71
C GLY A 12 -13.64 3.50 -8.59
N ALA A 13 -12.42 2.94 -8.70
CA ALA A 13 -11.82 2.13 -7.64
C ALA A 13 -11.58 2.94 -6.35
N ILE A 14 -11.14 4.19 -6.47
CA ILE A 14 -10.97 5.08 -5.31
C ILE A 14 -12.31 5.33 -4.62
N ARG A 15 -13.34 5.68 -5.39
CA ARG A 15 -14.71 5.92 -4.86
C ARG A 15 -15.26 4.68 -4.16
N ALA A 16 -15.19 3.52 -4.82
CA ALA A 16 -15.71 2.27 -4.30
C ALA A 16 -15.05 1.88 -2.96
N ASN A 17 -13.73 2.06 -2.86
CA ASN A 17 -12.97 1.67 -1.66
C ASN A 17 -12.98 2.75 -0.56
N ARG A 18 -13.20 4.03 -0.89
CA ARG A 18 -13.52 5.04 0.13
C ARG A 18 -14.83 4.72 0.83
N GLY A 19 -15.83 4.25 0.07
CA GLY A 19 -17.15 3.91 0.59
C GLY A 19 -17.84 5.13 1.22
N SER A 20 -18.33 4.97 2.45
CA SER A 20 -19.03 6.03 3.20
C SER A 20 -18.11 7.05 3.88
N ARG A 21 -16.79 6.83 3.88
CA ARG A 21 -15.82 7.76 4.51
C ARG A 21 -15.79 9.07 3.74
N THR A 22 -15.50 10.20 4.38
CA THR A 22 -15.51 11.50 3.69
C THR A 22 -14.29 11.67 2.78
N GLN A 23 -14.40 12.55 1.78
CA GLN A 23 -13.25 12.96 0.95
C GLN A 23 -12.15 13.62 1.80
N GLU A 24 -12.53 14.38 2.82
CA GLU A 24 -11.58 14.97 3.79
C GLU A 24 -10.80 13.89 4.55
N TRP A 25 -11.49 12.81 4.97
CA TRP A 25 -10.84 11.68 5.62
C TRP A 25 -9.78 11.05 4.71
N LEU A 26 -10.12 10.83 3.42
CA LEU A 26 -9.17 10.25 2.47
C LEU A 26 -7.99 11.20 2.24
N GLY A 27 -8.24 12.50 2.13
CA GLY A 27 -7.21 13.52 1.98
C GLY A 27 -6.24 13.55 3.17
N ALA A 28 -6.76 13.44 4.39
CA ALA A 28 -5.95 13.37 5.60
C ALA A 28 -5.17 12.05 5.71
N ALA A 29 -5.80 10.92 5.38
CA ALA A 29 -5.16 9.60 5.41
C ALA A 29 -4.00 9.50 4.42
N VAL A 30 -4.18 10.00 3.19
CA VAL A 30 -3.12 10.05 2.18
C VAL A 30 -1.98 10.98 2.60
N ALA A 31 -2.29 12.18 3.13
CA ALA A 31 -1.27 13.10 3.63
C ALA A 31 -0.43 12.47 4.75
N LYS A 32 -1.07 11.73 5.67
CA LYS A 32 -0.39 10.99 6.73
C LYS A 32 0.56 9.91 6.20
N VAL A 33 0.13 9.14 5.19
CA VAL A 33 0.97 8.12 4.54
C VAL A 33 2.18 8.75 3.85
N GLU A 34 2.00 9.94 3.27
CA GLU A 34 3.07 10.69 2.61
C GLU A 34 3.96 11.50 3.57
N GLY A 35 3.63 11.54 4.87
CA GLY A 35 4.37 12.35 5.85
C GLY A 35 4.22 13.86 5.66
N ARG A 36 3.12 14.31 5.04
CA ARG A 36 2.84 15.73 4.80
C ARG A 36 2.28 16.41 6.06
N ALA A 37 2.68 17.66 6.28
CA ALA A 37 2.11 18.50 7.34
C ALA A 37 0.68 18.96 7.02
N GLU A 38 0.40 19.22 5.74
CA GLU A 38 -0.91 19.67 5.27
C GLU A 38 -1.71 18.53 4.64
N VAL A 39 -3.00 18.45 5.00
CA VAL A 39 -3.95 17.51 4.43
C VAL A 39 -4.38 17.92 3.03
N TYR A 40 -4.75 16.94 2.20
CA TYR A 40 -5.38 17.27 0.92
C TYR A 40 -6.82 17.73 1.13
N GLY A 41 -7.17 18.87 0.55
CA GLY A 41 -8.52 19.41 0.62
C GLY A 41 -9.53 18.59 -0.18
N GLN A 42 -10.81 18.75 0.15
CA GLN A 42 -11.92 18.03 -0.47
C GLN A 42 -11.91 18.11 -2.01
N ASN A 43 -11.66 19.30 -2.58
CA ASN A 43 -11.61 19.51 -4.02
C ASN A 43 -10.51 18.69 -4.71
N THR A 44 -9.37 18.51 -4.05
CA THR A 44 -8.27 17.70 -4.59
C THR A 44 -8.67 16.24 -4.65
N VAL A 45 -9.30 15.73 -3.59
CA VAL A 45 -9.79 14.35 -3.52
C VAL A 45 -10.93 14.12 -4.51
N ALA A 46 -11.86 15.07 -4.65
CA ALA A 46 -12.89 15.03 -5.68
C ALA A 46 -12.31 14.99 -7.10
N GLY A 47 -11.18 15.67 -7.34
CA GLY A 47 -10.42 15.58 -8.58
C GLY A 47 -9.85 14.19 -8.85
N TRP A 48 -9.41 13.47 -7.81
CA TRP A 48 -8.95 12.08 -7.92
C TRP A 48 -10.12 11.14 -8.23
N GLU A 49 -11.27 11.35 -7.58
CA GLU A 49 -12.47 10.51 -7.71
C GLU A 49 -13.26 10.72 -8.99
N SER A 50 -12.99 11.79 -9.72
CA SER A 50 -13.60 12.10 -11.02
C SER A 50 -12.67 11.78 -12.19
N GLY A 51 -11.47 11.26 -11.94
CA GLY A 51 -10.48 10.99 -12.99
C GLY A 51 -9.96 12.27 -13.67
N ARG A 52 -10.21 13.46 -13.08
CA ARG A 52 -9.83 14.76 -13.64
C ARG A 52 -8.33 14.88 -13.89
N TYR A 53 -7.53 14.16 -13.11
CA TYR A 53 -6.08 14.14 -13.23
C TYR A 53 -5.56 12.70 -13.28
N ALA A 54 -4.65 12.43 -14.20
CA ALA A 54 -3.86 11.20 -14.17
C ALA A 54 -2.95 11.20 -12.92
N LEU A 55 -3.21 10.29 -11.98
CA LEU A 55 -2.46 10.20 -10.73
C LEU A 55 -1.15 9.46 -10.94
N LYS A 56 -0.03 10.10 -10.64
CA LYS A 56 1.29 9.47 -10.72
C LYS A 56 1.41 8.26 -9.77
N PRO A 57 2.28 7.27 -10.06
CA PRO A 57 2.41 6.05 -9.25
C PRO A 57 2.59 6.29 -7.73
N PRO A 58 3.44 7.23 -7.26
CA PRO A 58 3.60 7.47 -5.82
C PRO A 58 2.29 7.86 -5.13
N LYS A 59 1.42 8.61 -5.84
CA LYS A 59 0.12 9.02 -5.34
C LYS A 59 -0.84 7.84 -5.25
N VAL A 60 -0.88 7.00 -6.29
CA VAL A 60 -1.73 5.80 -6.31
C VAL A 60 -1.33 4.83 -5.19
N PHE A 61 -0.03 4.61 -4.96
CA PHE A 61 0.45 3.80 -3.83
C PHE A 61 0.10 4.40 -2.47
N ALA A 62 0.17 5.72 -2.33
CA ALA A 62 -0.24 6.39 -1.10
C ALA A 62 -1.75 6.22 -0.84
N ILE A 63 -2.58 6.28 -1.89
CA ILE A 63 -4.02 6.04 -1.81
C ILE A 63 -4.33 4.59 -1.43
N GLU A 64 -3.69 3.60 -2.05
CA GLU A 64 -3.85 2.18 -1.68
C GLU A 64 -3.54 1.95 -0.20
N ARG A 65 -2.40 2.48 0.28
CA ARG A 65 -2.02 2.36 1.69
C ARG A 65 -2.98 3.09 2.63
N ALA A 66 -3.47 4.26 2.25
CA ALA A 66 -4.43 5.02 3.04
C ALA A 66 -5.79 4.33 3.15
N LEU A 67 -6.18 3.60 2.10
CA LEU A 67 -7.39 2.77 2.05
C LEU A 67 -7.18 1.36 2.63
N GLU A 68 -5.96 1.05 3.11
CA GLU A 68 -5.56 -0.27 3.62
C GLU A 68 -5.78 -1.40 2.61
N LEU A 69 -5.66 -1.08 1.31
CA LEU A 69 -5.80 -2.05 0.23
C LEU A 69 -4.51 -2.86 0.05
N PRO A 70 -4.62 -4.11 -0.43
CA PRO A 70 -3.47 -4.83 -0.94
C PRO A 70 -2.71 -3.99 -1.99
N PRO A 71 -1.37 -3.96 -1.96
CA PRO A 71 -0.60 -3.29 -2.98
C PRO A 71 -0.97 -3.78 -4.39
N GLY A 72 -1.21 -2.85 -5.29
CA GLY A 72 -1.57 -3.16 -6.68
C GLY A 72 -3.07 -3.21 -6.99
N THR A 73 -3.96 -3.09 -6.00
CA THR A 73 -5.42 -3.06 -6.24
C THR A 73 -5.83 -1.94 -7.20
N ILE A 74 -5.28 -0.74 -7.05
CA ILE A 74 -5.55 0.42 -7.92
C ILE A 74 -4.41 0.59 -8.94
N SER A 75 -3.18 0.25 -8.57
CA SER A 75 -2.00 0.45 -9.40
C SER A 75 -1.97 -0.44 -10.64
N ARG A 76 -2.58 -1.64 -10.60
CA ARG A 76 -2.77 -2.47 -11.80
C ARG A 76 -3.79 -1.85 -12.74
N LEU A 77 -4.88 -1.26 -12.21
CA LEU A 77 -5.86 -0.54 -13.04
C LEU A 77 -5.22 0.66 -13.73
N ALA A 78 -4.29 1.33 -13.04
CA ALA A 78 -3.50 2.44 -13.58
C ALA A 78 -2.38 2.00 -14.56
N GLY A 79 -2.20 0.69 -14.79
CA GLY A 79 -1.15 0.15 -15.65
C GLY A 79 0.27 0.24 -15.06
N TYR A 80 0.42 0.54 -13.76
CA TYR A 80 1.73 0.72 -13.11
C TYR A 80 2.37 -0.58 -12.64
N LEU A 81 1.58 -1.65 -12.50
CA LEU A 81 2.08 -2.97 -12.19
C LEU A 81 1.50 -3.99 -13.18
N PRO A 82 2.28 -4.99 -13.61
CA PRO A 82 1.74 -6.13 -14.33
C PRO A 82 0.62 -6.78 -13.52
N VAL A 83 -0.46 -7.19 -14.19
CA VAL A 83 -1.65 -7.78 -13.52
C VAL A 83 -1.27 -9.05 -12.73
N ASP A 84 -0.20 -9.74 -13.14
CA ASP A 84 0.28 -11.01 -12.59
C ASP A 84 1.25 -10.93 -11.39
N THR A 85 1.58 -9.75 -10.86
CA THR A 85 2.32 -9.71 -9.57
C THR A 85 1.33 -9.95 -8.43
N SER A 86 0.86 -11.18 -8.31
CA SER A 86 -0.01 -11.65 -7.23
C SER A 86 0.74 -11.58 -5.90
N GLU A 87 0.06 -10.95 -4.94
CA GLU A 87 0.36 -10.87 -3.52
C GLU A 87 1.73 -10.30 -3.13
N ALA A 88 1.74 -9.56 -2.01
CA ALA A 88 2.98 -9.37 -1.28
C ALA A 88 3.44 -10.75 -0.83
N ARG A 89 4.26 -11.45 -1.65
CA ARG A 89 4.85 -12.73 -1.26
C ARG A 89 5.48 -12.53 0.11
N LYS A 90 5.12 -13.38 1.07
CA LYS A 90 5.77 -13.30 2.37
C LYS A 90 7.25 -13.54 2.09
N VAL A 91 8.12 -12.82 2.78
CA VAL A 91 9.58 -12.95 2.57
C VAL A 91 10.01 -14.42 2.68
N ALA A 92 9.33 -15.21 3.52
CA ALA A 92 9.51 -16.65 3.61
C ALA A 92 9.26 -17.38 2.28
N ASP A 93 8.18 -17.07 1.57
CA ASP A 93 7.84 -17.67 0.28
C ASP A 93 8.85 -17.30 -0.81
N VAL A 94 9.50 -16.14 -0.69
CA VAL A 94 10.57 -15.69 -1.60
C VAL A 94 11.86 -16.46 -1.33
N ILE A 95 12.23 -16.65 -0.07
CA ILE A 95 13.42 -17.43 0.32
C ILE A 95 13.24 -18.89 -0.11
N ASP A 96 12.06 -19.47 0.11
CA ASP A 96 11.79 -20.87 -0.21
C ASP A 96 11.85 -21.14 -1.72
N ALA A 97 11.37 -20.18 -2.54
CA ALA A 97 11.37 -20.30 -3.99
C ALA A 97 12.72 -19.98 -4.67
N ASP A 98 13.74 -19.54 -3.93
CA ASP A 98 15.04 -19.17 -4.51
C ASP A 98 15.85 -20.42 -4.92
N PRO A 99 16.14 -20.62 -6.22
CA PRO A 99 16.92 -21.77 -6.68
C PRO A 99 18.43 -21.64 -6.40
N GLY A 100 18.91 -20.44 -6.04
CA GLY A 100 20.32 -20.19 -5.73
C GLY A 100 20.71 -20.55 -4.29
N LEU A 101 19.74 -20.93 -3.46
CA LEU A 101 19.95 -21.30 -2.06
C LEU A 101 19.79 -22.79 -1.86
N SER A 102 20.71 -23.40 -1.12
CA SER A 102 20.54 -24.77 -0.63
C SER A 102 19.42 -24.83 0.43
N PRO A 103 18.84 -26.01 0.69
CA PRO A 103 17.85 -26.18 1.76
C PRO A 103 18.32 -25.64 3.12
N GLU A 104 19.58 -25.89 3.48
CA GLU A 104 20.16 -25.44 4.74
C GLU A 104 20.28 -23.90 4.78
N GLN A 105 20.68 -23.29 3.66
CA GLN A 105 20.77 -21.83 3.55
C GLN A 105 19.38 -21.15 3.65
N LYS A 106 18.34 -21.81 3.13
CA LYS A 106 16.95 -21.35 3.28
C LYS A 106 16.51 -21.40 4.73
N GLU A 107 16.77 -22.51 5.42
CA GLU A 107 16.45 -22.65 6.85
C GLU A 107 17.16 -21.59 7.70
N ASP A 108 18.45 -21.37 7.48
CA ASP A 108 19.24 -20.34 8.17
C ASP A 108 18.66 -18.94 7.95
N LEU A 109 18.35 -18.59 6.70
CA LEU A 109 17.78 -17.29 6.35
C LEU A 109 16.39 -17.08 6.97
N LEU A 110 15.54 -18.11 6.97
CA LEU A 110 14.23 -18.07 7.62
C LEU A 110 14.37 -17.84 9.12
N ALA A 111 15.25 -18.57 9.79
CA ALA A 111 15.50 -18.43 11.23
C ALA A 111 15.99 -17.01 11.60
N VAL A 112 16.91 -16.46 10.82
CA VAL A 112 17.40 -15.08 11.01
C VAL A 112 16.28 -14.07 10.82
N TYR A 113 15.50 -14.20 9.75
CA TYR A 113 14.37 -13.33 9.45
C TYR A 113 13.33 -13.35 10.57
N ASP A 114 12.90 -14.52 11.02
CA ASP A 114 11.91 -14.68 12.08
C ASP A 114 12.40 -14.08 13.41
N GLY A 115 13.68 -14.29 13.74
CA GLY A 115 14.31 -13.68 14.90
C GLY A 115 14.27 -12.15 14.86
N MET A 116 14.54 -11.54 13.70
CA MET A 116 14.47 -10.08 13.52
C MET A 116 13.03 -9.55 13.64
N VAL A 117 12.07 -10.25 13.05
CA VAL A 117 10.64 -9.88 13.10
C VAL A 117 10.13 -9.96 14.54
N ALA A 118 10.45 -11.02 15.27
CA ALA A 118 10.06 -11.20 16.67
C ALA A 118 10.60 -10.07 17.56
N ARG A 119 11.89 -9.72 17.43
CA ARG A 119 12.51 -8.62 18.18
C ARG A 119 11.83 -7.27 17.88
N THR A 120 11.53 -7.02 16.61
CA THR A 120 10.85 -5.77 16.20
C THR A 120 9.44 -5.69 16.78
N ARG A 121 8.68 -6.80 16.76
CA ARG A 121 7.34 -6.88 17.36
C ARG A 121 7.38 -6.67 18.87
N ALA A 122 8.34 -7.28 19.56
CA ALA A 122 8.53 -7.10 21.00
C ALA A 122 8.80 -5.63 21.37
N ARG A 123 9.72 -4.97 20.64
CA ARG A 123 10.02 -3.53 20.85
C ARG A 123 8.79 -2.64 20.65
N ARG A 124 8.01 -2.87 19.60
CA ARG A 124 6.78 -2.10 19.33
C ARG A 124 5.73 -2.28 20.43
N ARG A 125 5.59 -3.50 20.96
CA ARG A 125 4.68 -3.78 22.09
C ARG A 125 5.12 -3.03 23.35
N GLU A 126 6.41 -3.04 23.63
CA GLU A 126 6.99 -2.32 24.78
C GLU A 126 6.80 -0.81 24.67
N GLN A 127 7.04 -0.23 23.48
CA GLN A 127 6.78 1.19 23.23
C GLN A 127 5.32 1.56 23.43
N ARG A 128 4.37 0.77 22.92
CA ARG A 128 2.93 1.00 23.11
C ARG A 128 2.51 0.96 24.58
N ARG A 129 3.10 0.05 25.38
CA ARG A 129 2.87 -0.01 26.84
C ARG A 129 3.38 1.23 27.57
N ARG A 130 4.50 1.79 27.12
CA ARG A 130 5.11 2.99 27.72
C ARG A 130 4.38 4.28 27.39
N THR A 131 3.83 4.41 26.18
CA THR A 131 3.12 5.63 25.73
C THR A 131 1.64 5.63 26.11
N GLY A 132 1.07 4.51 26.55
CA GLY A 132 -0.34 4.37 26.93
C GLY A 132 -0.63 4.51 28.43
N ARG A 133 0.27 5.14 29.21
CA ARG A 133 0.12 5.39 30.65
C ARG A 133 0.04 6.89 30.93
#